data_AF-A0A7X8SV51-F1
#
_entry.id   AF-A0A7X8SV51-F1
#
_cell.length_a   1.000
_cell.length_b   1.000
_cell.length_c   1.000
_cell.angle_alpha   90.00
_cell.angle_beta   90.00
_cell.angle_gamma   90.00
#
_symmetry.space_group_name_H-M   'P 1'
#
loop_
_entity.id
_entity.type
_entity.pdbx_description
1 polymer ?
#
loop_
_entity_poly.entity_id
_entity_poly.type
_entity_poly.pdbx_seq_one_letter_code
_entity_poly.pdbx_strand_id
1 'polypeptide(L)'
;MSYAVDSSLPSVTRAQRVAGMILSGLVVAFLLFDGAIKLIPLPVVTETMETLGYSADRGLARLLGVITLGCAILYAIPRTSVLGAILLTGLLGGAIATHLRIGSPIFSHLLFGVYIGVIAWGGLYLRYEAVRRMIPLLDRSF
;
A
#
# COMPACT_ATOMS: atom_id res chain seq x y z
N MET A 1 37.33 -25.97 10.84
CA MET A 1 35.97 -26.32 10.37
C MET A 1 35.33 -25.03 9.86
N SER A 2 35.47 -24.73 8.56
CA SER A 2 35.03 -23.46 7.96
C SER A 2 33.55 -23.56 7.60
N TYR A 3 32.69 -22.83 8.31
CA TYR A 3 31.33 -22.56 7.90
C TYR A 3 31.38 -21.55 6.76
N ALA A 4 31.74 -22.04 5.57
CA ALA A 4 31.37 -21.39 4.34
C ALA A 4 29.83 -21.40 4.29
N VAL A 5 29.22 -20.34 4.84
CA VAL A 5 27.82 -20.03 4.57
C VAL A 5 27.75 -19.85 3.07
N ASP A 6 27.16 -20.86 2.43
CA ASP A 6 26.95 -20.94 1.00
C ASP A 6 26.33 -19.61 0.53
N SER A 7 27.12 -18.80 -0.18
CA SER A 7 26.72 -17.48 -0.69
C SER A 7 25.86 -17.61 -1.96
N SER A 8 25.13 -18.71 -2.07
CA SER A 8 24.35 -19.13 -3.24
C SER A 8 22.89 -18.68 -3.18
N LEU A 9 22.52 -17.78 -2.25
CA LEU A 9 21.19 -17.18 -2.27
C LEU A 9 21.05 -16.36 -3.56
N PRO A 10 20.06 -16.68 -4.43
CA PRO A 10 19.92 -16.00 -5.71
C PRO A 10 19.71 -14.50 -5.49
N SER A 11 20.72 -13.73 -5.87
CA SER A 11 20.66 -12.27 -5.87
C SER A 11 19.45 -11.79 -6.69
N VAL A 12 18.76 -10.75 -6.21
CA VAL A 12 17.61 -10.15 -6.92
C VAL A 12 18.00 -9.83 -8.35
N THR A 13 17.33 -10.43 -9.33
CA THR A 13 17.62 -10.16 -10.75
C THR A 13 17.28 -8.71 -11.11
N ARG A 14 17.94 -8.17 -12.14
CA ARG A 14 17.66 -6.80 -12.62
C ARG A 14 16.18 -6.63 -12.98
N ALA A 15 15.59 -7.60 -13.69
CA ALA A 15 14.18 -7.59 -14.06
C ALA A 15 13.27 -7.54 -12.83
N GLN A 16 13.57 -8.36 -11.81
CA GLN A 16 12.80 -8.39 -10.57
C GLN A 16 12.85 -7.03 -9.83
N ARG A 17 14.03 -6.42 -9.74
CA ARG A 17 14.20 -5.11 -9.12
C ARG A 17 13.42 -4.02 -9.88
N VAL A 18 13.49 -4.02 -11.21
CA VAL A 18 12.78 -3.06 -12.06
C VAL A 18 11.26 -3.21 -11.90
N ALA A 19 10.75 -4.44 -11.97
CA ALA A 19 9.33 -4.69 -11.74
C ALA A 19 8.87 -4.18 -10.37
N GLY A 20 9.63 -4.47 -9.31
CA GLY A 20 9.30 -3.98 -7.97
C GLY A 20 9.35 -2.46 -7.83
N MET A 21 10.27 -1.78 -8.54
CA MET A 21 10.33 -0.32 -8.59
C MET A 21 9.11 0.27 -9.31
N ILE A 22 8.68 -0.32 -10.43
CA ILE A 22 7.49 0.11 -11.16
C ILE A 22 6.24 -0.04 -10.27
N LEU A 23 6.04 -1.21 -9.65
CA LEU A 23 4.89 -1.43 -8.75
C LEU A 23 4.90 -0.45 -7.57
N SER A 24 6.07 -0.22 -6.95
CA SER A 24 6.20 0.76 -5.87
C SER A 24 5.88 2.17 -6.34
N GLY A 25 6.38 2.56 -7.52
CA GLY A 25 6.13 3.87 -8.11
C GLY A 25 4.67 4.10 -8.42
N LEU A 26 3.96 3.10 -8.95
CA LEU A 26 2.52 3.17 -9.20
C LEU A 26 1.72 3.39 -7.92
N VAL A 27 2.05 2.66 -6.84
CA VAL A 27 1.41 2.85 -5.52
C VAL A 27 1.66 4.25 -4.99
N VAL A 28 2.92 4.73 -5.02
CA VAL A 28 3.25 6.09 -4.56
C VAL A 28 2.50 7.14 -5.39
N ALA A 29 2.50 7.03 -6.72
CA ALA A 29 1.81 7.97 -7.59
C ALA A 29 0.31 8.01 -7.31
N PHE A 30 -0.32 6.84 -7.17
CA PHE A 30 -1.73 6.74 -6.80
C PHE A 30 -2.03 7.39 -5.45
N LEU A 31 -1.25 7.09 -4.41
CA LEU A 31 -1.48 7.64 -3.06
C LEU A 31 -1.21 9.13 -2.97
N LEU A 32 -0.21 9.64 -3.70
CA LEU A 32 0.04 11.08 -3.79
C LEU A 32 -1.13 11.80 -4.45
N PHE A 33 -1.66 11.25 -5.54
CA PHE A 33 -2.85 11.78 -6.19
C PHE A 33 -4.07 11.73 -5.24
N ASP A 34 -4.38 10.56 -4.69
CA ASP A 34 -5.52 10.33 -3.79
C ASP A 34 -5.49 11.19 -2.52
N GLY A 35 -4.31 11.37 -1.93
CA GLY A 35 -4.11 12.22 -0.77
C GLY A 35 -4.18 13.71 -1.12
N ALA A 36 -3.59 14.13 -2.23
CA ALA A 36 -3.57 15.54 -2.64
C ALA A 36 -4.97 16.08 -2.96
N ILE A 37 -5.81 15.30 -3.67
CA ILE A 37 -7.18 15.75 -3.99
C ILE A 37 -8.01 15.99 -2.73
N LYS A 38 -7.73 15.28 -1.62
CA LYS A 38 -8.40 15.46 -0.32
C LYS A 38 -7.97 16.73 0.42
N LEU A 39 -6.82 17.31 0.07
CA LEU A 39 -6.37 18.59 0.65
C LEU A 39 -7.03 19.79 -0.03
N ILE A 40 -7.35 19.64 -1.31
CA ILE A 40 -8.04 20.65 -2.12
C ILE A 40 -9.54 20.60 -1.78
N PRO A 41 -10.22 21.75 -1.58
CA PRO A 41 -11.64 21.78 -1.25
C PRO A 41 -12.52 21.48 -2.48
N LEU A 42 -12.41 20.26 -3.02
CA LEU A 42 -13.19 19.80 -4.17
C LEU A 42 -14.53 19.20 -3.71
N PRO A 43 -15.68 19.62 -4.29
CA PRO A 43 -17.00 19.09 -3.92
C PRO A 43 -17.10 17.57 -4.02
N VAL A 44 -16.46 16.98 -5.04
CA VAL A 44 -16.45 15.53 -5.26
C VAL A 44 -15.92 14.75 -4.05
N VAL A 45 -14.98 15.31 -3.28
CA VAL A 45 -14.45 14.65 -2.08
C VAL A 45 -15.50 14.64 -0.98
N THR A 46 -16.14 15.78 -0.71
CA THR A 46 -17.16 15.89 0.35
C THR A 46 -18.43 15.11 0.01
N GLU A 47 -18.87 15.13 -1.25
CA GLU A 47 -20.01 14.32 -1.74
C GLU A 47 -19.71 12.82 -1.62
N THR A 48 -18.48 12.40 -1.95
CA THR A 48 -18.05 11.02 -1.74
C THR A 48 -18.05 10.66 -0.26
N MET A 49 -17.55 11.53 0.63
CA MET A 49 -17.55 11.27 2.07
C MET A 49 -18.98 11.06 2.62
N GLU A 50 -19.95 11.87 2.18
CA GLU A 50 -21.37 11.71 2.54
C GLU A 50 -21.94 10.39 2.02
N THR A 51 -21.65 10.04 0.77
CA THR A 51 -22.07 8.76 0.17
C THR A 51 -21.49 7.56 0.92
N LEU A 52 -20.26 7.68 1.43
CA LEU A 52 -19.61 6.67 2.27
C LEU A 52 -20.16 6.64 3.71
N GLY A 53 -21.09 7.53 4.05
CA GLY A 53 -21.74 7.60 5.36
C GLY A 53 -20.92 8.30 6.43
N TYR A 54 -20.01 9.21 6.03
CA TYR A 54 -19.24 10.09 6.91
C TYR A 54 -19.68 11.55 6.74
N SER A 55 -19.24 12.42 7.66
CA SER A 55 -19.49 13.85 7.55
C SER A 55 -18.75 14.47 6.34
N ALA A 56 -19.41 15.39 5.64
CA ALA A 56 -18.84 16.25 4.60
C ALA A 56 -17.88 17.33 5.13
N ASP A 57 -17.49 17.28 6.41
CA ASP A 57 -16.53 18.23 6.95
C ASP A 57 -15.18 18.15 6.19
N ARG A 58 -14.81 19.29 5.61
CA ARG A 58 -13.54 19.48 4.90
C ARG A 58 -12.34 19.24 5.82
N GLY A 59 -12.47 19.47 7.13
CA GLY A 59 -11.44 19.17 8.12
C GLY A 59 -11.12 17.67 8.16
N LEU A 60 -12.14 16.81 8.18
CA LEU A 60 -11.98 15.36 8.16
C LEU A 60 -11.40 14.86 6.83
N ALA A 61 -11.87 15.40 5.71
CA ALA A 61 -11.31 15.07 4.40
C ALA A 61 -9.81 15.40 4.32
N ARG A 62 -9.42 16.60 4.78
CA ARG A 62 -8.01 17.01 4.84
C ARG A 62 -7.18 16.12 5.77
N LEU A 63 -7.70 15.77 6.94
CA LEU A 63 -7.02 14.87 7.87
C LEU A 63 -6.75 13.52 7.20
N LEU A 64 -7.75 12.95 6.52
CA LEU A 64 -7.58 11.71 5.76
C LEU A 64 -6.52 11.87 4.66
N GLY A 65 -6.54 12.98 3.92
CA GLY A 65 -5.52 13.32 2.94
C GLY A 65 -4.10 13.37 3.53
N VAL A 66 -3.92 14.04 4.68
CA VAL A 66 -2.62 14.12 5.37
C VAL A 66 -2.14 12.73 5.82
N ILE A 67 -3.04 11.89 6.34
CA ILE A 67 -2.71 10.51 6.74
C ILE A 67 -2.27 9.70 5.51
N THR A 68 -3.02 9.77 4.40
CA THR A 68 -2.68 9.08 3.15
C THR A 68 -1.31 9.53 2.63
N LEU A 69 -1.03 10.85 2.60
CA LEU A 69 0.24 11.38 2.15
C LEU A 69 1.40 11.00 3.08
N GLY A 70 1.18 10.98 4.39
CA GLY A 70 2.16 10.48 5.36
C GLY A 70 2.54 9.02 5.10
N CYS A 71 1.53 8.17 4.86
CA CYS A 71 1.75 6.78 4.46
C CYS A 71 2.53 6.68 3.13
N ALA A 72 2.16 7.50 2.14
CA ALA A 72 2.83 7.53 0.84
C ALA A 72 4.31 7.92 0.95
N ILE A 73 4.63 8.95 1.73
CA ILE A 73 6.00 9.41 1.96
C ILE A 73 6.82 8.32 2.67
N LEU A 74 6.27 7.73 3.73
CA LEU A 74 6.94 6.64 4.45
C LEU A 74 7.18 5.43 3.54
N TYR A 75 6.20 5.09 2.69
CA TYR A 75 6.31 3.99 1.72
C TYR A 75 7.34 4.28 0.62
N ALA A 76 7.42 5.52 0.13
CA ALA A 76 8.33 5.94 -0.93
C ALA A 76 9.80 5.90 -0.49
N ILE A 77 10.10 6.27 0.75
CA ILE A 77 11.47 6.31 1.28
C ILE A 77 11.96 4.88 1.55
N PRO A 78 13.06 4.41 0.91
CA PRO A 78 13.53 3.03 1.04
C PRO A 78 13.71 2.54 2.47
N ARG A 79 14.22 3.41 3.35
CA ARG A 79 14.50 3.11 4.76
C ARG A 79 13.24 2.88 5.61
N THR A 80 12.12 3.48 5.23
CA THR A 80 10.84 3.39 5.97
C THR A 80 9.76 2.65 5.19
N SER A 81 10.09 2.14 4.00
CA SER A 81 9.13 1.58 3.05
C SER A 81 8.24 0.48 3.63
N VAL A 82 8.82 -0.41 4.45
CA VAL A 82 8.07 -1.48 5.15
C VAL A 82 7.08 -0.89 6.17
N LEU A 83 7.49 0.12 6.95
CA LEU A 83 6.58 0.81 7.86
C LEU A 83 5.44 1.49 7.09
N GLY A 84 5.76 2.16 5.98
CA GLY A 84 4.76 2.74 5.09
C GLY A 84 3.76 1.69 4.57
N ALA A 85 4.22 0.49 4.20
CA ALA A 85 3.35 -0.60 3.75
C ALA A 85 2.45 -1.14 4.87
N ILE A 86 2.95 -1.22 6.10
CA ILE A 86 2.16 -1.61 7.29
C ILE A 86 1.04 -0.59 7.54
N LEU A 87 1.38 0.71 7.59
CA LEU A 87 0.38 1.77 7.79
C LEU A 87 -0.64 1.82 6.65
N LEU A 88 -0.17 1.66 5.42
CA LEU A 88 -1.03 1.57 4.24
C LEU A 88 -1.99 0.37 4.33
N THR A 89 -1.54 -0.77 4.86
CA THR A 89 -2.41 -1.94 5.08
C THR A 89 -3.56 -1.62 6.03
N GLY A 90 -3.29 -0.90 7.12
CA GLY A 90 -4.33 -0.42 8.03
C GLY A 90 -5.29 0.57 7.36
N LEU A 91 -4.75 1.56 6.63
CA LEU A 91 -5.53 2.55 5.88
C LEU A 91 -6.46 1.90 4.85
N LEU A 92 -5.94 0.97 4.04
CA LEU A 92 -6.71 0.23 3.04
C LEU A 92 -7.73 -0.72 3.68
N GLY A 93 -7.40 -1.34 4.81
CA GLY A 93 -8.35 -2.14 5.59
C GLY A 93 -9.55 -1.32 6.04
N GLY A 94 -9.32 -0.08 6.48
CA GLY A 94 -10.39 0.88 6.77
C GLY A 94 -11.27 1.18 5.55
N ALA A 95 -10.65 1.43 4.40
CA ALA A 95 -11.39 1.67 3.15
C ALA A 95 -12.24 0.46 2.73
N ILE A 96 -11.70 -0.76 2.85
CA ILE A 96 -12.43 -2.00 2.58
C ILE A 96 -13.63 -2.11 3.53
N ALA A 97 -13.43 -1.87 4.83
CA ALA A 97 -14.51 -1.93 5.83
C ALA A 97 -15.62 -0.90 5.54
N THR A 98 -15.26 0.32 5.12
CA THR A 98 -16.22 1.35 4.69
C THR A 98 -17.07 0.88 3.52
N HIS A 99 -16.44 0.38 2.46
CA HIS A 99 -17.15 -0.10 1.27
C HIS A 99 -17.99 -1.34 1.56
N LEU A 100 -17.52 -2.22 2.45
CA LEU A 100 -18.29 -3.37 2.92
C LEU A 100 -19.57 -2.93 3.63
N ARG A 101 -19.45 -1.97 4.55
CA ARG A 101 -20.58 -1.45 5.35
C ARG A 101 -21.71 -0.92 4.49
N ILE A 102 -21.38 -0.22 3.41
CA ILE A 102 -22.38 0.40 2.52
C ILE A 102 -22.80 -0.50 1.34
N GLY A 103 -22.32 -1.75 1.28
CA GLY A 103 -22.66 -2.69 0.21
C GLY A 103 -22.16 -2.28 -1.17
N SER A 104 -20.99 -1.65 -1.26
CA SER A 104 -20.40 -1.25 -2.54
C SER A 104 -20.08 -2.45 -3.44
N PRO A 105 -20.03 -2.28 -4.78
CA PRO A 105 -19.70 -3.36 -5.70
C PRO A 105 -18.34 -4.02 -5.38
N ILE A 106 -18.33 -5.36 -5.35
CA ILE A 106 -17.21 -6.15 -4.83
C ILE A 106 -15.92 -5.91 -5.62
N PHE A 107 -15.97 -6.05 -6.95
CA PHE A 107 -14.76 -6.06 -7.77
C PHE A 107 -14.15 -4.68 -8.00
N SER A 108 -14.93 -3.61 -7.88
CA SER A 108 -14.48 -2.25 -8.19
C SER A 108 -14.11 -1.44 -6.96
N HIS A 109 -14.88 -1.50 -5.88
CA HIS A 109 -14.69 -0.62 -4.71
C HIS A 109 -14.20 -1.40 -3.50
N LEU A 110 -14.86 -2.53 -3.21
CA LEU A 110 -14.52 -3.33 -2.03
C LEU A 110 -13.12 -3.96 -2.14
N LEU A 111 -12.82 -4.63 -3.26
CA LEU A 111 -11.53 -5.30 -3.46
C LEU A 111 -10.41 -4.36 -3.91
N PHE A 112 -10.71 -3.10 -4.20
CA PHE A 112 -9.71 -2.14 -4.66
C PHE A 112 -8.56 -1.99 -3.65
N GLY A 113 -8.88 -1.90 -2.35
CA GLY A 113 -7.87 -1.87 -1.29
C GLY A 113 -7.00 -3.13 -1.25
N VAL A 114 -7.56 -4.30 -1.56
CA VAL A 114 -6.80 -5.56 -1.65
C VAL A 114 -5.81 -5.50 -2.81
N TYR A 115 -6.23 -5.02 -3.99
CA TYR A 115 -5.35 -4.90 -5.14
C TYR A 115 -4.16 -3.97 -4.85
N ILE A 116 -4.41 -2.79 -4.28
CA ILE A 116 -3.35 -1.86 -3.92
C ILE A 116 -2.43 -2.46 -2.85
N GLY A 117 -2.97 -3.14 -1.84
CA GLY A 117 -2.19 -3.81 -0.81
C GLY A 117 -1.25 -4.87 -1.39
N VAL A 118 -1.75 -5.72 -2.30
CA VAL A 118 -0.95 -6.75 -2.99
C VAL A 118 0.13 -6.10 -3.84
N ILE A 119 -0.17 -5.03 -4.58
CA ILE A 119 0.83 -4.32 -5.41
C ILE A 119 1.90 -3.69 -4.53
N ALA A 120 1.52 -3.09 -3.39
CA ALA A 120 2.46 -2.46 -2.47
C ALA A 120 3.42 -3.48 -1.85
N TRP A 121 2.89 -4.52 -1.22
CA TRP A 121 3.71 -5.58 -0.63
C TRP A 121 4.48 -6.37 -1.68
N GLY A 122 3.89 -6.64 -2.85
CA GLY A 122 4.55 -7.27 -3.98
C GLY A 122 5.73 -6.46 -4.51
N GLY A 123 5.59 -5.13 -4.62
CA GLY A 123 6.68 -4.23 -4.98
C GLY A 123 7.87 -4.31 -4.02
N LEU A 124 7.60 -4.37 -2.71
CA LEU A 124 8.64 -4.55 -1.69
C LEU A 124 9.25 -5.95 -1.71
N TYR A 125 8.42 -6.99 -1.85
CA TYR A 125 8.85 -8.38 -1.97
C TYR A 125 9.83 -8.56 -3.14
N LEU A 126 9.58 -7.90 -4.27
CA LEU A 126 10.45 -7.94 -5.44
C LEU A 126 11.75 -7.12 -5.26
N ARG A 127 11.77 -6.12 -4.38
CA ARG A 127 12.94 -5.23 -4.18
C ARG A 127 13.85 -5.67 -3.05
N TYR A 128 13.29 -6.25 -1.99
CA TYR A 128 13.98 -6.47 -0.73
C TYR A 128 13.94 -7.93 -0.30
N GLU A 129 15.11 -8.54 -0.22
CA GLU A 129 15.23 -9.92 0.24
C GLU A 129 14.77 -10.12 1.68
N ALA A 130 15.02 -9.13 2.56
CA ALA A 130 14.56 -9.16 3.94
C ALA A 130 13.03 -9.31 4.05
N VAL A 131 12.27 -8.62 3.18
CA VAL A 131 10.80 -8.73 3.15
C VAL A 131 10.38 -10.13 2.71
N ARG A 132 11.06 -10.75 1.74
CA ARG A 132 10.77 -12.12 1.32
C ARG A 132 11.00 -13.13 2.43
N ARG A 133 12.10 -12.98 3.18
CA ARG A 133 12.43 -13.87 4.31
C ARG A 133 11.43 -13.76 5.46
N MET A 134 10.72 -12.63 5.59
CA MET A 134 9.68 -12.43 6.60
C MET A 134 8.34 -13.09 6.24
N ILE A 135 8.08 -13.37 4.96
CA ILE A 135 6.82 -13.97 4.50
C ILE A 135 7.08 -15.44 4.16
N PRO A 136 6.75 -16.38 5.06
CA PRO A 136 6.97 -17.81 4.84
C PRO A 136 5.91 -18.33 3.85
N LEU A 137 6.13 -18.14 2.55
CA LEU A 137 5.18 -18.60 1.54
C LEU A 137 5.23 -20.11 1.35
N LEU A 138 6.34 -20.77 1.67
CA LEU A 138 6.54 -22.23 1.61
C LEU A 138 7.78 -22.60 2.43
N ASP A 139 7.63 -23.08 3.66
CA ASP A 139 8.61 -24.01 4.23
C ASP A 139 8.33 -25.37 3.57
N ARG A 140 9.28 -25.88 2.77
CA ARG A 140 9.18 -27.23 2.16
C ARG A 140 9.49 -28.35 3.16
N SER A 141 9.23 -28.14 4.45
CA SER A 141 9.45 -29.13 5.51
C SER A 141 8.11 -29.57 6.10
N PHE A 142 7.39 -30.38 5.35
CA PHE A 142 6.42 -31.36 5.85
C PHE A 142 6.58 -32.65 5.06
#